data_AF-A0A7X7VP11-F1
#
_entry.id   AF-A0A7X7VP11-F1
#
_cell.length_a   1.000
_cell.length_b   1.000
_cell.length_c   1.000
_cell.angle_alpha   90.00
_cell.angle_beta   90.00
_cell.angle_gamma   90.00
#
_symmetry.space_group_name_H-M   'P 1'
#
loop_
_entity.id
_entity.type
_entity.pdbx_description
1 polymer ?
#
loop_
_entity_poly.entity_id
_entity_poly.type
_entity_poly.pdbx_seq_one_letter_code
_entity_poly.pdbx_strand_id
1 'polypeptide(L)'
;MNIVLLGAPGAGKGTQAQKLVGEFGFAHISTGDLLRKAVKVGSKLGRQAKAYMDEGKLVPDSLVVGLVKERLGEPDAQNGWILDGFPRNTAQAVTLDSELKSLHATLDAALLVDVRPEVIIERLSSRRTCRNCGYTATAGVAACPRCGGEMYQRDDDKPATIQKRLDTYRSQTSPLVEYYRGHGILKKVDGARPADEVYADVKEL
;
A
#
# COMPACT_ATOMS: atom_id res chain seq x y z
N MET A 1 1.03 15.89 7.94
CA MET A 1 1.73 15.51 6.70
C MET A 1 0.95 14.41 6.02
N ASN A 2 0.76 14.52 4.71
CA ASN A 2 -0.10 13.70 3.88
C ASN A 2 0.74 13.06 2.77
N ILE A 3 0.82 11.74 2.75
CA ILE A 3 1.75 11.00 1.89
C ILE A 3 1.00 9.93 1.09
N VAL A 4 1.36 9.77 -0.19
CA VAL A 4 1.03 8.55 -0.96
C VAL A 4 2.29 7.70 -1.10
N LEU A 5 2.16 6.38 -0.87
CA LEU A 5 3.24 5.44 -1.08
C LEU A 5 3.14 4.79 -2.46
N LEU A 6 4.18 4.99 -3.26
CA LEU A 6 4.35 4.40 -4.58
C LEU A 6 5.40 3.28 -4.54
N GLY A 7 5.29 2.36 -5.48
CA GLY A 7 6.23 1.24 -5.64
C GLY A 7 5.52 -0.07 -5.91
N ALA A 8 6.26 -1.03 -6.46
CA ALA A 8 5.74 -2.35 -6.81
C ALA A 8 5.14 -3.08 -5.58
N PRO A 9 4.19 -4.02 -5.78
CA PRO A 9 3.81 -4.96 -4.74
C PRO A 9 5.06 -5.61 -4.14
N GLY A 10 5.22 -5.64 -2.82
CA GLY A 10 6.43 -6.23 -2.19
C GLY A 10 7.63 -5.28 -2.06
N ALA A 11 7.54 -4.03 -2.53
CA ALA A 11 8.65 -3.06 -2.43
C ALA A 11 9.01 -2.66 -0.99
N GLY A 12 8.14 -2.91 -0.01
CA GLY A 12 8.36 -2.51 1.39
C GLY A 12 7.55 -1.29 1.84
N LYS A 13 6.62 -0.80 1.01
CA LYS A 13 5.72 0.34 1.34
C LYS A 13 5.08 0.22 2.72
N GLY A 14 4.37 -0.87 3.00
CA GLY A 14 3.71 -1.08 4.29
C GLY A 14 4.68 -1.13 5.49
N THR A 15 5.91 -1.62 5.28
CA THR A 15 6.96 -1.60 6.31
C THR A 15 7.37 -0.17 6.65
N GLN A 16 7.59 0.67 5.64
CA GLN A 16 7.92 2.08 5.83
C GLN A 16 6.73 2.86 6.41
N ALA A 17 5.50 2.57 5.97
CA ALA A 17 4.28 3.14 6.53
C ALA A 17 4.17 2.88 8.03
N GLN A 18 4.38 1.65 8.48
CA GLN A 18 4.31 1.31 9.91
C GLN A 18 5.33 2.05 10.76
N LYS A 19 6.53 2.31 10.21
CA LYS A 19 7.56 3.09 10.90
C LYS A 19 7.16 4.56 11.02
N LEU A 20 6.68 5.17 9.92
CA LEU A 20 6.16 6.53 9.93
C LEU A 20 4.98 6.70 10.90
N VAL A 21 4.06 5.74 10.95
CA VAL A 21 2.94 5.72 11.90
C VAL A 21 3.44 5.64 13.34
N GLY A 22 4.42 4.78 13.61
CA GLY A 22 4.99 4.61 14.94
C GLY A 22 5.72 5.85 15.46
N GLU A 23 6.42 6.57 14.58
CA GLU A 23 7.19 7.77 14.96
C GLU A 23 6.34 9.05 14.98
N PHE A 24 5.44 9.23 14.01
CA PHE A 24 4.71 10.50 13.83
C PHE A 24 3.21 10.43 14.13
N GLY A 25 2.65 9.23 14.39
CA GLY A 25 1.23 9.08 14.72
C GLY A 25 0.26 9.30 13.55
N PHE A 26 0.74 9.27 12.31
CA PHE A 26 -0.14 9.41 11.13
C PHE A 26 -1.11 8.23 10.98
N ALA A 27 -2.29 8.49 10.41
CA ALA A 27 -3.21 7.42 10.05
C ALA A 27 -2.66 6.59 8.87
N HIS A 28 -2.64 5.25 9.01
CA HIS A 28 -2.28 4.35 7.91
C HIS A 28 -3.53 3.85 7.17
N ILE A 29 -3.68 4.28 5.92
CA ILE A 29 -4.82 3.93 5.08
C ILE A 29 -4.34 3.00 3.97
N SER A 30 -4.33 1.69 4.27
CA SER A 30 -3.98 0.65 3.29
C SER A 30 -5.23 0.09 2.62
N THR A 31 -5.45 0.42 1.33
CA THR A 31 -6.59 -0.13 0.59
C THR A 31 -6.53 -1.64 0.49
N GLY A 32 -5.32 -2.21 0.40
CA GLY A 32 -5.12 -3.66 0.41
C GLY A 32 -5.62 -4.30 1.70
N ASP A 33 -5.33 -3.71 2.87
CA ASP A 33 -5.78 -4.25 4.16
C ASP A 33 -7.27 -4.04 4.36
N LEU A 34 -7.81 -2.87 3.99
CA LEU A 34 -9.24 -2.60 4.04
C LEU A 34 -10.04 -3.58 3.16
N LEU A 35 -9.58 -3.84 1.93
CA LEU A 35 -10.21 -4.83 1.04
C LEU A 35 -10.07 -6.26 1.58
N ARG A 36 -8.90 -6.66 2.12
CA ARG A 36 -8.74 -7.98 2.76
C ARG A 36 -9.66 -8.14 3.97
N LYS A 37 -9.82 -7.11 4.79
CA LYS A 37 -10.77 -7.10 5.92
C LYS A 37 -12.20 -7.26 5.41
N ALA A 38 -12.59 -6.53 4.37
CA ALA A 38 -13.90 -6.63 3.74
C ALA A 38 -14.18 -8.04 3.19
N VAL A 39 -13.19 -8.68 2.55
CA VAL A 39 -13.26 -10.08 2.08
C VAL A 39 -13.45 -11.03 3.27
N LYS A 40 -12.66 -10.86 4.34
CA LYS A 40 -12.71 -11.72 5.54
C LYS A 40 -14.07 -11.71 6.22
N VAL A 41 -14.69 -10.54 6.35
CA VAL A 41 -16.03 -10.40 6.97
C VAL A 41 -17.17 -10.66 5.98
N GLY A 42 -16.86 -10.98 4.72
CA GLY A 42 -17.84 -11.30 3.70
C GLY A 42 -18.76 -10.13 3.33
N SER A 43 -18.29 -8.88 3.41
CA SER A 43 -19.11 -7.72 3.07
C SER A 43 -19.45 -7.69 1.57
N LYS A 44 -20.42 -6.85 1.16
CA LYS A 44 -20.75 -6.65 -0.27
C LYS A 44 -19.51 -6.25 -1.08
N LEU A 45 -18.76 -5.26 -0.58
CA LEU A 45 -17.49 -4.83 -1.17
C LEU A 45 -16.47 -5.97 -1.21
N GLY A 46 -16.34 -6.73 -0.12
CA GLY A 46 -15.41 -7.86 -0.04
C GLY A 46 -15.68 -8.94 -1.09
N ARG A 47 -16.95 -9.32 -1.27
CA ARG A 47 -17.36 -10.29 -2.29
C ARG A 47 -17.04 -9.81 -3.71
N GLN A 48 -17.26 -8.52 -3.99
CA GLN A 48 -16.92 -7.93 -5.29
C GLN A 48 -15.41 -7.84 -5.51
N ALA A 49 -14.65 -7.48 -4.48
CA ALA A 49 -13.20 -7.29 -4.57
C ALA A 49 -12.43 -8.62 -4.69
N LYS A 50 -12.93 -9.70 -4.08
CA LYS A 50 -12.21 -10.99 -3.95
C LYS A 50 -11.68 -11.51 -5.30
N ALA A 51 -12.53 -11.56 -6.32
CA ALA A 51 -12.15 -12.10 -7.64
C ALA A 51 -10.99 -11.31 -8.27
N TYR A 52 -11.04 -9.98 -8.24
CA TYR A 52 -9.97 -9.13 -8.76
C TYR A 52 -8.65 -9.35 -8.00
N MET A 53 -8.73 -9.45 -6.66
CA MET A 53 -7.55 -9.65 -5.83
C MET A 53 -6.88 -11.01 -6.08
N ASP A 54 -7.67 -12.07 -6.16
CA ASP A 54 -7.17 -13.43 -6.43
C ASP A 54 -6.50 -13.52 -7.81
N GLU A 55 -7.02 -12.76 -8.78
CA GLU A 55 -6.47 -12.67 -10.15
C GLU A 55 -5.29 -11.70 -10.28
N GLY A 56 -4.95 -10.96 -9.21
CA GLY A 56 -3.89 -9.95 -9.23
C GLY A 56 -4.26 -8.67 -9.99
N LYS A 57 -5.55 -8.45 -10.27
CA LYS A 57 -6.11 -7.27 -10.94
C LYS A 57 -6.41 -6.14 -9.95
N LEU A 58 -6.60 -4.93 -10.46
CA LEU A 58 -7.12 -3.83 -9.66
C LEU A 58 -8.62 -3.99 -9.44
N VAL A 59 -9.07 -3.70 -8.22
CA VAL A 59 -10.49 -3.54 -7.91
C VAL A 59 -10.99 -2.25 -8.60
N PRO A 60 -12.22 -2.21 -9.13
CA PRO A 60 -12.75 -1.04 -9.82
C PRO A 60 -12.59 0.27 -9.04
N ASP A 61 -12.16 1.32 -9.73
CA ASP A 61 -11.79 2.60 -9.13
C ASP A 61 -12.89 3.20 -8.27
N SER A 62 -14.15 3.16 -8.72
CA SER A 62 -15.30 3.68 -7.98
C SER A 62 -15.49 3.05 -6.60
N LEU A 63 -15.17 1.76 -6.46
CA LEU A 63 -15.26 1.06 -5.17
C LEU A 63 -14.13 1.48 -4.22
N VAL A 64 -12.93 1.69 -4.76
CA VAL A 64 -11.75 2.02 -3.95
C VAL A 64 -11.76 3.49 -3.52
N VAL A 65 -12.18 4.40 -4.40
CA VAL A 65 -12.30 5.84 -4.10
C VAL A 65 -13.25 6.07 -2.92
N GLY A 66 -14.43 5.45 -2.93
CA GLY A 66 -15.40 5.60 -1.84
C GLY A 66 -14.84 5.14 -0.49
N LEU A 67 -14.14 4.00 -0.50
CA LEU A 67 -13.49 3.43 0.69
C LEU A 67 -12.40 4.36 1.26
N VAL A 68 -11.58 4.97 0.39
CA VAL A 68 -10.53 5.90 0.81
C VAL A 68 -11.13 7.20 1.34
N LYS A 69 -12.16 7.73 0.67
CA LYS A 69 -12.86 8.95 1.09
C LYS A 69 -13.47 8.81 2.49
N GLU A 70 -14.15 7.70 2.75
CA GLU A 70 -14.71 7.40 4.07
C GLU A 70 -13.61 7.39 5.14
N ARG A 71 -12.49 6.72 4.85
CA ARG A 71 -11.39 6.59 5.81
C ARG A 71 -10.63 7.89 6.08
N LEU A 72 -10.50 8.76 5.07
CA LEU A 72 -9.92 10.10 5.22
C LEU A 72 -10.80 11.03 6.07
N GLY A 73 -12.11 10.76 6.16
CA GLY A 73 -13.04 11.51 7.00
C GLY A 73 -12.99 11.16 8.48
N GLU A 74 -12.25 10.12 8.88
CA GLU A 74 -12.14 9.71 10.29
C GLU A 74 -11.29 10.69 11.12
N PRO A 75 -11.56 10.84 12.44
CA PRO A 75 -10.87 11.82 13.27
C PRO A 75 -9.35 11.65 13.37
N ASP A 76 -8.84 10.43 13.26
CA ASP A 76 -7.40 10.16 13.35
C ASP A 76 -6.62 10.62 12.11
N ALA A 77 -7.29 10.75 10.97
CA ALA A 77 -6.69 11.24 9.73
C ALA A 77 -6.46 12.77 9.73
N GLN A 78 -7.01 13.50 10.71
CA GLN A 78 -6.88 14.97 10.78
C GLN A 78 -5.44 15.44 11.08
N ASN A 79 -4.62 14.59 11.72
CA ASN A 79 -3.23 14.91 12.04
C ASN A 79 -2.23 14.48 10.97
N GLY A 80 -2.73 14.03 9.81
CA GLY A 80 -1.93 13.50 8.72
C GLY A 80 -2.16 12.02 8.48
N TRP A 81 -1.90 11.59 7.26
CA TRP A 81 -2.21 10.24 6.79
C TRP A 81 -1.22 9.75 5.74
N ILE A 82 -1.17 8.44 5.60
CA ILE A 82 -0.40 7.72 4.60
C ILE A 82 -1.36 6.83 3.82
N LEU A 83 -1.50 7.08 2.51
CA LEU A 83 -2.18 6.16 1.61
C LEU A 83 -1.19 5.09 1.12
N ASP A 84 -1.47 3.83 1.43
CA ASP A 84 -0.69 2.67 0.97
C ASP A 84 -1.49 1.84 -0.04
N GLY A 85 -1.04 1.87 -1.28
CA GLY A 85 -1.71 1.17 -2.37
C GLY A 85 -2.92 1.92 -2.93
N PHE A 86 -2.98 3.24 -2.75
CA PHE A 86 -3.84 4.16 -3.50
C PHE A 86 -3.12 5.51 -3.65
N PRO A 87 -3.18 6.16 -4.82
CA PRO A 87 -3.78 5.67 -6.05
C PRO A 87 -2.95 4.55 -6.71
N ARG A 88 -3.57 3.80 -7.62
CA ARG A 88 -2.94 2.72 -8.42
C ARG A 88 -3.00 2.92 -9.92
N ASN A 89 -3.64 4.00 -10.37
CA ASN A 89 -3.60 4.47 -11.74
C ASN A 89 -3.81 6.00 -11.75
N THR A 90 -3.58 6.64 -12.88
CA THR A 90 -3.69 8.10 -13.02
C THR A 90 -5.11 8.63 -12.82
N ALA A 91 -6.15 7.88 -13.21
CA ALA A 91 -7.54 8.27 -13.00
C ALA A 91 -7.89 8.36 -11.49
N GLN A 92 -7.40 7.42 -10.69
CA GLN A 92 -7.50 7.45 -9.24
C GLN A 92 -6.72 8.64 -8.65
N ALA A 93 -5.55 8.98 -9.18
CA ALA A 93 -4.77 10.12 -8.71
C ALA A 93 -5.49 11.46 -8.97
N VAL A 94 -6.03 11.65 -10.17
CA VAL A 94 -6.84 12.84 -10.50
C VAL A 94 -8.06 12.93 -9.59
N THR A 95 -8.70 11.79 -9.30
CA THR A 95 -9.84 11.74 -8.39
C THR A 95 -9.43 12.08 -6.96
N LEU A 96 -8.31 11.55 -6.47
CA LEU A 96 -7.75 11.89 -5.16
C LEU A 96 -7.51 13.39 -5.05
N ASP A 97 -6.89 14.02 -6.05
CA ASP A 97 -6.61 15.45 -6.03
C ASP A 97 -7.90 16.29 -5.96
N SER A 98 -8.97 15.86 -6.63
CA SER A 98 -10.29 16.50 -6.53
C SER A 98 -10.90 16.35 -5.13
N GLU A 99 -10.81 15.16 -4.54
CA GLU A 99 -11.36 14.89 -3.20
C GLU A 99 -10.58 15.65 -2.11
N LEU A 100 -9.25 15.71 -2.19
CA LEU A 100 -8.41 16.46 -1.25
C LEU A 100 -8.74 17.96 -1.27
N LYS A 101 -8.99 18.54 -2.46
CA LYS A 101 -9.47 19.92 -2.58
C LYS A 101 -10.78 20.15 -1.83
N SER A 102 -11.73 19.23 -1.92
CA SER A 102 -13.01 19.34 -1.21
C SER A 102 -12.85 19.26 0.32
N LEU A 103 -11.82 18.55 0.79
CA LEU A 103 -11.47 18.40 2.20
C LEU A 103 -10.51 19.50 2.69
N HIS A 104 -10.16 20.48 1.85
CA HIS A 104 -9.13 21.49 2.15
C HIS A 104 -7.79 20.89 2.59
N ALA A 105 -7.46 19.72 2.06
CA ALA A 105 -6.22 19.00 2.32
C ALA A 105 -5.29 19.07 1.10
N THR A 106 -3.99 19.00 1.35
CA THR A 106 -2.95 18.91 0.31
C THR A 106 -2.21 17.58 0.41
N LEU A 107 -1.61 17.15 -0.69
CA LEU A 107 -0.67 16.04 -0.68
C LEU A 107 0.75 16.62 -0.59
N ASP A 108 1.50 16.24 0.44
CA ASP A 108 2.83 16.80 0.70
C ASP A 108 3.93 16.03 -0.05
N ALA A 109 3.79 14.70 -0.14
CA ALA A 109 4.77 13.86 -0.80
C ALA A 109 4.15 12.63 -1.47
N ALA A 110 4.74 12.25 -2.60
CA ALA A 110 4.56 10.95 -3.22
C ALA A 110 5.87 10.15 -3.07
N LEU A 111 5.91 9.25 -2.09
CA LEU A 111 7.12 8.50 -1.74
C LEU A 111 7.19 7.19 -2.55
N LEU A 112 8.09 7.15 -3.52
CA LEU A 112 8.43 5.96 -4.29
C LEU A 112 9.49 5.13 -3.56
N VAL A 113 9.07 3.94 -3.11
CA VAL A 113 9.98 2.88 -2.67
C VAL A 113 10.36 2.04 -3.89
N ASP A 114 11.53 2.34 -4.48
CA ASP A 114 11.98 1.73 -5.73
C ASP A 114 12.74 0.43 -5.47
N VAL A 115 12.33 -0.66 -6.13
CA VAL A 115 12.92 -1.98 -5.94
C VAL A 115 12.88 -2.75 -7.26
N ARG A 116 14.01 -3.39 -7.59
CA ARG A 116 14.14 -4.19 -8.80
C ARG A 116 13.20 -5.42 -8.77
N PRO A 117 12.59 -5.82 -9.91
CA PRO A 117 11.60 -6.90 -9.97
C PRO A 117 12.06 -8.24 -9.38
N GLU A 118 13.34 -8.58 -9.50
CA GLU A 118 13.89 -9.86 -9.03
C GLU A 118 13.80 -9.96 -7.50
N VAL A 119 14.14 -8.86 -6.81
CA VAL A 119 14.02 -8.73 -5.35
C VAL A 119 12.56 -8.77 -4.92
N ILE A 120 11.65 -8.19 -5.73
CA ILE A 120 10.21 -8.23 -5.44
C ILE A 120 9.67 -9.65 -5.42
N ILE A 121 10.03 -10.47 -6.41
CA ILE A 121 9.54 -11.85 -6.52
C ILE A 121 9.97 -12.67 -5.30
N GLU A 122 11.23 -12.54 -4.88
CA GLU A 122 11.76 -13.18 -3.68
C GLU A 122 11.02 -12.74 -2.40
N ARG A 123 10.84 -11.43 -2.24
CA ARG A 123 10.12 -10.86 -1.09
C ARG A 123 8.67 -11.34 -1.02
N LEU A 124 7.96 -11.34 -2.13
CA LEU A 124 6.56 -11.78 -2.16
C LEU A 124 6.44 -13.28 -1.89
N SER A 125 7.33 -14.10 -2.47
CA SER A 125 7.32 -15.55 -2.28
C SER A 125 7.60 -15.96 -0.83
N SER A 126 8.45 -15.22 -0.14
CA SER A 126 8.80 -15.46 1.26
C SER A 126 7.85 -14.79 2.26
N ARG A 127 7.04 -13.81 1.84
CA ARG A 127 6.21 -13.03 2.76
C ARG A 127 5.20 -13.88 3.52
N ARG A 128 5.12 -13.63 4.82
CA ARG A 128 4.09 -14.12 5.74
C ARG A 128 3.40 -12.93 6.39
N THR A 129 2.10 -13.05 6.63
CA THR A 129 1.26 -12.01 7.24
C THR A 129 0.51 -12.60 8.42
N CYS A 130 0.38 -11.86 9.51
CA CYS A 130 -0.46 -12.25 10.64
C CYS A 130 -1.96 -12.08 10.31
N ARG A 131 -2.78 -13.10 10.57
CA ARG A 131 -4.24 -13.05 10.38
C ARG A 131 -4.98 -12.05 11.28
N ASN A 132 -4.36 -11.65 12.39
CA ASN A 132 -4.99 -10.84 13.43
C ASN A 132 -4.61 -9.37 13.31
N CYS A 133 -3.31 -9.06 13.23
CA CYS A 133 -2.82 -7.69 13.28
C CYS A 133 -2.17 -7.20 11.97
N GLY A 134 -2.14 -8.02 10.91
CA GLY A 134 -1.57 -7.63 9.61
C GLY A 134 -0.04 -7.50 9.57
N TYR A 135 0.67 -7.80 10.67
CA TYR A 135 2.14 -7.80 10.72
C TYR A 135 2.74 -8.69 9.63
N THR A 136 3.79 -8.21 8.95
CA THR A 136 4.47 -8.95 7.89
C THR A 136 5.86 -9.38 8.29
N ALA A 137 6.24 -10.61 7.95
CA ALA A 137 7.57 -11.18 8.12
C ALA A 137 7.97 -12.00 6.89
N THR A 138 9.19 -12.55 6.89
CA THR A 138 9.62 -13.58 5.95
C THR A 138 9.16 -14.97 6.39
N ALA A 139 9.43 -15.98 5.57
CA ALA A 139 9.12 -17.38 5.89
C ALA A 139 9.88 -17.84 7.15
N GLY A 140 9.33 -18.85 7.84
CA GLY A 140 9.93 -19.42 9.06
C GLY A 140 9.35 -18.87 10.37
N VAL A 141 8.50 -17.84 10.32
CA VAL A 141 7.79 -17.33 11.50
C VAL A 141 6.42 -17.98 11.61
N ALA A 142 6.24 -18.92 12.54
CA ALA A 142 4.98 -19.66 12.71
C ALA A 142 3.89 -18.85 13.46
N ALA A 143 4.30 -18.08 14.48
CA ALA A 143 3.42 -17.24 15.29
C ALA A 143 3.86 -15.78 15.22
N CYS A 144 2.89 -14.86 15.17
CA CYS A 144 3.16 -13.43 15.05
C CYS A 144 3.91 -12.91 16.28
N PRO A 145 5.08 -12.27 16.12
CA PRO A 145 5.84 -11.74 17.24
C PRO A 145 5.16 -10.54 17.93
N ARG A 146 4.16 -9.91 17.28
CA ARG A 146 3.43 -8.78 17.86
C ARG A 146 2.21 -9.18 18.69
N CYS A 147 1.51 -10.25 18.31
CA CYS A 147 0.21 -10.58 18.92
C CYS A 147 -0.07 -12.08 19.07
N GLY A 148 0.90 -12.95 18.78
CA GLY A 148 0.75 -14.41 18.84
C GLY A 148 -0.14 -15.04 17.77
N GLY A 149 -0.75 -14.25 16.88
CA GLY A 149 -1.66 -14.76 15.85
C GLY A 149 -0.97 -15.60 14.76
N GLU A 150 -1.73 -16.46 14.09
CA GLU A 150 -1.25 -17.31 12.99
C GLU A 150 -0.64 -16.48 11.85
N MET A 151 0.53 -16.90 11.38
CA MET A 151 1.20 -16.35 10.20
C MET A 151 0.85 -17.19 8.98
N TYR A 152 0.39 -16.56 7.90
CA TYR A 152 0.01 -17.23 6.66
C TYR A 152 0.58 -16.52 5.44
N GLN A 153 0.69 -17.22 4.31
CA GLN A 153 0.99 -16.61 3.02
C GLN A 153 -0.31 -16.15 2.35
N ARG A 154 -0.34 -14.92 1.83
CA ARG A 154 -1.53 -14.38 1.16
C ARG A 154 -1.74 -15.09 -0.18
N ASP A 155 -2.98 -15.21 -0.63
CA ASP A 155 -3.29 -15.82 -1.92
C ASP A 155 -2.68 -15.05 -3.10
N ASP A 156 -2.60 -13.72 -2.99
CA ASP A 156 -2.00 -12.84 -3.99
C ASP A 156 -0.45 -12.88 -3.99
N ASP A 157 0.16 -13.60 -3.06
CA ASP A 157 1.61 -13.84 -2.95
C ASP A 157 2.03 -15.23 -3.49
N LYS A 158 1.13 -15.92 -4.21
CA LYS A 158 1.44 -17.16 -4.95
C LYS A 158 2.15 -16.84 -6.27
N PRO A 159 3.09 -17.68 -6.76
CA PRO A 159 3.90 -17.39 -7.96
C PRO A 159 3.09 -16.96 -9.19
N ALA A 160 2.00 -17.67 -9.50
CA ALA A 160 1.14 -17.35 -10.65
C ALA A 160 0.46 -15.96 -10.55
N THR A 161 0.21 -15.47 -9.33
CA THR A 161 -0.44 -14.18 -9.09
C THR A 161 0.60 -13.06 -8.95
N ILE A 162 1.81 -13.36 -8.46
CA ILE A 162 2.91 -12.38 -8.35
C ILE A 162 3.20 -11.75 -9.72
N GLN A 163 3.33 -12.56 -10.77
CA GLN A 163 3.64 -12.05 -12.11
C GLN A 163 2.52 -11.11 -12.62
N LYS A 164 1.26 -11.52 -12.49
CA LYS A 164 0.11 -10.69 -12.89
C LYS A 164 0.05 -9.36 -12.17
N ARG A 165 0.41 -9.35 -10.87
CA ARG A 165 0.47 -8.11 -10.07
C ARG A 165 1.60 -7.19 -10.53
N LEU A 166 2.75 -7.75 -10.90
CA LEU A 166 3.86 -6.99 -11.47
C LEU A 166 3.50 -6.39 -12.82
N ASP A 167 2.82 -7.15 -13.69
CA ASP A 167 2.38 -6.67 -15.00
C ASP A 167 1.30 -5.59 -14.88
N THR A 168 0.37 -5.77 -13.94
CA THR A 168 -0.64 -4.74 -13.60
C THR A 168 0.03 -3.48 -13.04
N TYR A 169 1.01 -3.62 -12.16
CA TYR A 169 1.77 -2.49 -11.64
C TYR A 169 2.49 -1.74 -12.76
N ARG A 170 3.20 -2.45 -13.64
CA ARG A 170 3.93 -1.85 -14.77
C ARG A 170 2.99 -1.07 -15.69
N SER A 171 1.87 -1.67 -16.08
CA SER A 171 0.93 -1.08 -17.04
C SER A 171 0.06 0.04 -16.47
N GLN A 172 -0.36 -0.05 -15.21
CA GLN A 172 -1.36 0.87 -14.65
C GLN A 172 -0.82 1.79 -13.56
N THR A 173 0.12 1.31 -12.74
CA THR A 173 0.58 2.05 -11.55
C THR A 173 1.89 2.79 -11.77
N SER A 174 2.83 2.23 -12.53
CA SER A 174 4.13 2.88 -12.80
C SER A 174 4.02 4.26 -13.46
N PRO A 175 3.01 4.57 -14.31
CA PRO A 175 2.81 5.91 -14.84
C PRO A 175 2.56 7.00 -13.77
N LEU A 176 2.15 6.60 -12.56
CA LEU A 176 2.00 7.55 -11.44
C LEU A 176 3.32 8.19 -11.02
N VAL A 177 4.45 7.54 -11.30
CA VAL A 177 5.78 8.11 -11.02
C VAL A 177 5.96 9.40 -11.81
N GLU A 178 5.64 9.39 -13.10
CA GLU A 178 5.70 10.59 -13.94
C GLU A 178 4.64 11.61 -13.55
N TYR A 179 3.42 11.15 -13.23
CA TYR A 179 2.35 12.02 -12.74
C TYR A 179 2.83 12.86 -11.55
N TYR A 180 3.30 12.22 -10.48
CA TYR A 180 3.73 12.94 -9.27
C TYR A 180 5.07 13.67 -9.43
N ARG A 181 5.94 13.23 -10.34
CA ARG A 181 7.14 14.00 -10.72
C ARG A 181 6.76 15.33 -11.36
N GLY A 182 5.78 15.33 -12.27
CA GLY A 182 5.27 16.55 -12.89
C GLY A 182 4.64 17.52 -11.91
N HIS A 183 4.15 17.03 -10.76
CA HIS A 183 3.62 17.85 -9.67
C HIS A 183 4.70 18.32 -8.67
N GLY A 184 5.96 17.93 -8.85
CA GLY A 184 7.07 18.37 -7.99
C GLY A 184 7.12 17.76 -6.59
N ILE A 185 6.27 16.77 -6.30
CA ILE A 185 6.14 16.15 -4.96
C ILE A 185 6.67 14.71 -4.89
N LEU A 186 7.22 14.18 -5.98
CA LEU A 186 7.81 12.84 -6.00
C LEU A 186 9.12 12.81 -5.18
N LYS A 187 9.17 11.93 -4.20
CA LYS A 187 10.37 11.60 -3.42
C LYS A 187 10.71 10.13 -3.65
N LYS A 188 11.99 9.78 -3.80
CA LYS A 188 12.42 8.42 -4.15
C LYS A 188 13.44 7.90 -3.14
N VAL A 189 13.27 6.65 -2.72
CA VAL A 189 14.25 5.90 -1.91
C VAL A 189 14.56 4.55 -2.56
N ASP A 190 15.78 4.05 -2.32
CA ASP A 190 16.16 2.68 -2.69
C ASP A 190 15.60 1.69 -1.68
N GLY A 191 14.52 1.01 -2.05
CA GLY A 191 13.86 0.03 -1.20
C GLY A 191 14.55 -1.34 -1.17
N ALA A 192 15.66 -1.55 -1.89
CA ALA A 192 16.39 -2.82 -1.90
C ALA A 192 17.28 -3.00 -0.65
N ARG A 193 17.52 -1.91 0.10
CA ARG A 193 18.32 -1.88 1.33
C ARG A 193 17.56 -2.44 2.55
N PRO A 194 18.26 -2.71 3.68
CA PRO A 194 17.61 -3.06 4.95
C PRO A 194 16.56 -2.03 5.38
N ALA A 195 15.46 -2.50 5.98
CA ALA A 195 14.28 -1.66 6.24
C ALA A 195 14.57 -0.42 7.10
N ASP A 196 15.53 -0.49 8.01
CA ASP A 196 15.94 0.62 8.89
C ASP A 196 16.77 1.67 8.12
N GLU A 197 17.62 1.25 7.19
CA GLU A 197 18.38 2.16 6.32
C GLU A 197 17.44 2.89 5.36
N VAL A 198 16.51 2.16 4.72
CA VAL A 198 15.48 2.78 3.88
C VAL A 198 14.68 3.80 4.69
N TYR A 199 14.36 3.49 5.94
CA TYR A 199 13.61 4.42 6.78
C TYR A 199 14.41 5.67 7.14
N ALA A 200 15.72 5.54 7.38
CA ALA A 200 16.59 6.69 7.58
C ALA A 200 16.55 7.63 6.37
N ASP A 201 16.70 7.08 5.15
CA ASP A 201 16.59 7.86 3.91
C ASP A 201 15.20 8.53 3.79
N VAL A 202 14.12 7.82 4.15
CA VAL A 202 12.74 8.37 4.11
C VAL A 202 12.59 9.60 5.01
N LYS A 203 13.29 9.66 6.15
CA LYS A 203 13.17 10.78 7.09
C LYS A 203 13.90 12.04 6.64
N GLU A 204 14.83 11.93 5.70
CA GLU A 204 15.60 13.06 5.18
C GLU A 204 14.92 13.77 3.99
N LEU A 205 13.80 13.23 3.49
CA LEU A 205 13.13 13.65 2.24
C LEU A 205 12.07 14.74 2.38
#